data_AF-A0A383A084-F1
#
_entry.id   AF-A0A383A084-F1
#
_cell.length_a   1.000
_cell.length_b   1.000
_cell.length_c   1.000
_cell.angle_alpha   90.00
_cell.angle_beta   90.00
_cell.angle_gamma   90.00
#
_symmetry.space_group_name_H-M   'P 1'
#
loop_
_entity.id
_entity.type
_entity.pdbx_description
1 polymer ?
#
loop_
_entity_poly.entity_id
_entity_poly.type
_entity_poly.pdbx_seq_one_letter_code
_entity_poly.pdbx_strand_id
1 'polypeptide(L)'
;AEKFVDVNAGTGIVHLSPANGEDDYNIAMKRKVEIFSPIDDEVKFTEDAGKYAGMFVRDADEKIVQDVKDKNALVRIGKIKHKYPLCWRSHHKLVWLARREYFYMLDRLGDKAIDAAQKVEYFFDQPKNRFLEIIKEKHPWCISRERFWGCPLPIWKCTECENIERLFSRKEIIDVADDLPDGPDFELHRPWIDRVSIKCKKCNAKMQREEFVLDTWHNSGAAPFASLSDDEYKKTIPAPFFTEGIDQTRGWAY
;
A
#
# COMPACT_ATOMS: atom_id res chain seq x y z
N ALA A 1 29.15 -1.43 -4.90
CA ALA A 1 28.22 -0.41 -5.40
C ALA A 1 26.88 -1.07 -5.67
N GLU A 2 25.76 -0.39 -5.41
CA GLU A 2 24.43 -0.92 -5.71
C GLU A 2 24.16 -0.81 -7.21
N LYS A 3 23.46 -1.79 -7.80
CA LYS A 3 23.31 -1.93 -9.26
C LYS A 3 22.38 -0.89 -9.90
N PHE A 4 21.54 -0.22 -9.11
CA PHE A 4 20.56 0.77 -9.61
C PHE A 4 21.16 2.18 -9.80
N VAL A 5 22.39 2.41 -9.34
CA VAL A 5 23.05 3.72 -9.51
C VAL A 5 23.43 3.89 -10.97
N ASP A 6 22.73 4.78 -11.67
CA ASP A 6 23.07 5.16 -13.05
C ASP A 6 24.25 6.14 -13.05
N VAL A 7 25.36 5.70 -13.64
CA VAL A 7 26.58 6.51 -13.79
C VAL A 7 26.39 7.71 -14.73
N ASN A 8 25.33 7.70 -15.55
CA ASN A 8 25.01 8.79 -16.47
C ASN A 8 24.09 9.84 -15.82
N ALA A 9 23.59 9.60 -14.61
CA ALA A 9 22.69 10.48 -13.90
C ALA A 9 23.32 11.04 -12.60
N GLY A 10 23.24 12.35 -12.41
CA GLY A 10 23.73 13.01 -11.19
C GLY A 10 25.26 12.98 -11.09
N THR A 11 25.78 12.48 -9.96
CA THR A 11 27.21 12.49 -9.64
C THR A 11 27.81 11.09 -9.48
N GLY A 12 27.01 10.02 -9.62
CA GLY A 12 27.38 8.66 -9.26
C GLY A 12 27.40 8.36 -7.76
N ILE A 13 27.12 9.35 -6.90
CA ILE A 13 26.92 9.19 -5.45
C ILE A 13 25.48 9.59 -5.12
N VAL A 14 24.72 8.65 -4.56
CA VAL A 14 23.29 8.83 -4.26
C VAL A 14 23.10 8.97 -2.76
N HIS A 15 22.40 10.02 -2.33
CA HIS A 15 21.97 10.17 -0.94
C HIS A 15 20.93 9.11 -0.61
N LEU A 16 21.13 8.40 0.49
CA LEU A 16 20.21 7.38 0.98
C LEU A 16 19.23 7.99 1.98
N SER A 17 17.94 7.93 1.68
CA SER A 17 16.83 8.35 2.53
C SER A 17 15.86 7.16 2.71
N PRO A 18 16.14 6.24 3.67
CA PRO A 18 15.45 4.96 3.76
C PRO A 18 13.94 5.05 3.97
N ALA A 19 13.46 6.14 4.55
CA ALA A 19 12.04 6.38 4.77
C ALA A 19 11.31 6.92 3.54
N ASN A 20 12.02 7.27 2.46
CA ASN A 20 11.47 8.03 1.34
C ASN A 20 11.76 7.40 -0.04
N GLY A 21 12.33 6.20 -0.07
CA GLY A 21 12.58 5.44 -1.29
C GLY A 21 12.57 3.94 -1.03
N GLU A 22 12.00 3.16 -1.95
CA GLU A 22 11.91 1.71 -1.80
C GLU A 22 13.30 1.04 -1.86
N ASP A 23 14.11 1.39 -2.86
CA ASP A 23 15.49 0.92 -2.95
C ASP A 23 16.29 1.32 -1.70
N ASP A 24 16.11 2.57 -1.26
CA ASP A 24 16.76 3.12 -0.07
C ASP A 24 16.40 2.31 1.19
N TYR A 25 15.12 2.00 1.36
CA TYR A 25 14.60 1.15 2.43
C TYR A 25 15.23 -0.24 2.40
N ASN A 26 15.23 -0.90 1.23
CA ASN A 26 15.76 -2.24 1.07
C ASN A 26 17.27 -2.30 1.38
N ILE A 27 18.03 -1.30 0.95
CA ILE A 27 19.46 -1.17 1.24
C ILE A 27 19.69 -0.95 2.73
N ALA A 28 18.92 -0.05 3.36
CA ALA A 28 19.03 0.23 4.79
C ALA A 28 18.75 -1.02 5.62
N MET A 29 17.69 -1.77 5.30
CA MET A 29 17.34 -3.03 5.94
C MET A 29 18.47 -4.07 5.80
N LYS A 30 19.00 -4.26 4.59
CA LYS A 30 20.13 -5.18 4.34
C LYS A 30 21.38 -4.81 5.13
N ARG A 31 21.64 -3.51 5.28
CA ARG A 31 22.82 -2.97 5.96
C ARG A 31 22.58 -2.70 7.45
N LYS A 32 21.37 -2.96 7.97
CA LYS A 32 20.96 -2.67 9.34
C LYS A 32 21.19 -1.21 9.73
N VAL A 33 20.90 -0.30 8.80
CA VAL A 33 20.88 1.14 9.04
C VAL A 33 19.51 1.50 9.62
N GLU A 34 19.52 2.36 10.64
CA GLU A 34 18.30 2.86 11.25
C GLU A 34 17.47 3.68 10.24
N ILE A 35 16.16 3.46 10.24
CA ILE A 35 15.23 4.18 9.38
C ILE A 35 14.77 5.43 10.13
N PHE A 36 15.26 6.58 9.69
CA PHE A 36 14.88 7.88 10.22
C PHE A 36 13.84 8.55 9.32
N SER A 37 12.69 8.91 9.88
CA SER A 37 11.59 9.59 9.17
C SER A 37 10.98 10.67 10.05
N PRO A 38 11.44 11.93 9.97
CA PRO A 38 10.89 13.01 10.79
C PRO A 38 9.63 13.60 10.15
N ILE A 39 8.74 12.78 9.56
CA ILE A 39 7.58 13.24 8.79
C ILE A 39 6.32 12.51 9.30
N ASP A 40 5.33 13.29 9.73
CA ASP A 40 4.04 12.79 10.23
C ASP A 40 3.03 12.46 9.12
N ASP A 41 1.79 12.14 9.49
CA ASP A 41 0.71 11.77 8.58
C ASP A 41 0.09 12.95 7.82
N GLU A 42 0.31 14.18 8.29
CA GLU A 42 -0.02 15.40 7.55
C GLU A 42 1.07 15.81 6.57
N VAL A 43 2.15 15.01 6.48
CA VAL A 43 3.35 15.32 5.69
C VAL A 43 3.99 16.63 6.15
N LYS A 44 3.96 16.86 7.47
CA LYS A 44 4.71 17.91 8.15
C LYS A 44 5.90 17.29 8.88
N PHE A 45 6.93 18.09 9.06
CA PHE A 45 8.08 17.67 9.85
C PHE A 45 7.73 17.57 11.33
N THR A 46 8.17 16.50 11.99
CA THR A 46 8.06 16.31 13.45
C THR A 46 9.11 17.15 14.18
N GLU A 47 9.07 17.14 15.52
CA GLU A 47 10.09 17.77 16.38
C GLU A 47 11.51 17.28 16.09
N ASP A 48 11.66 16.05 15.58
CA ASP A 48 12.97 15.47 15.22
C ASP A 48 13.65 16.21 14.06
N ALA A 49 12.90 17.00 13.28
CA ALA A 49 13.47 17.87 12.25
C ALA A 49 14.03 19.19 12.81
N GLY A 50 13.94 19.42 14.12
CA GLY A 50 14.40 20.63 14.79
C GLY A 50 13.70 21.87 14.26
N LYS A 51 14.47 22.80 13.69
CA LYS A 51 13.92 24.11 13.26
C LYS A 51 12.92 24.05 12.09
N TYR A 52 12.76 22.89 11.45
CA TYR A 52 11.74 22.68 10.41
C TYR A 52 10.45 22.07 10.96
N ALA A 53 10.38 21.76 12.25
CA ALA A 53 9.20 21.17 12.88
C ALA A 53 7.92 21.98 12.58
N GLY A 54 6.84 21.26 12.29
CA GLY A 54 5.54 21.81 11.90
C GLY A 54 5.44 22.32 10.46
N MET A 55 6.54 22.39 9.71
CA MET A 55 6.50 22.80 8.30
C MET A 55 6.04 21.65 7.41
N PHE A 56 5.20 21.95 6.41
CA PHE A 56 4.97 21.02 5.30
C PHE A 56 6.28 20.76 4.55
N VAL A 57 6.58 19.49 4.24
CA VAL A 57 7.93 19.10 3.81
C VAL A 57 8.45 19.85 2.58
N ARG A 58 7.56 20.21 1.63
CA ARG A 58 7.95 20.94 0.41
C ARG A 58 8.17 22.43 0.65
N ASP A 59 7.55 23.00 1.67
CA ASP A 59 7.74 24.42 2.03
C ASP A 59 9.10 24.63 2.71
N ALA A 60 9.73 23.55 3.19
CA ALA A 60 11.07 23.59 3.77
C ALA A 60 12.18 23.56 2.69
N ASP A 61 11.90 23.19 1.44
CA ASP A 61 12.92 22.98 0.40
C ASP A 61 13.85 24.21 0.24
N GLU A 62 13.28 25.42 0.17
CA GLU A 62 14.06 26.66 0.02
C GLU A 62 14.87 27.02 1.27
N LYS A 63 14.32 26.75 2.47
CA LYS A 63 15.02 27.00 3.74
C LYS A 63 16.20 26.05 3.92
N ILE A 64 15.99 24.76 3.63
CA ILE A 64 17.05 23.73 3.69
C ILE A 64 18.18 24.10 2.74
N VAL A 65 17.86 24.53 1.52
CA VAL A 65 18.85 25.02 0.55
C VAL A 65 19.67 26.18 1.13
N GLN A 66 19.01 27.17 1.75
CA GLN A 66 19.70 28.32 2.35
C GLN A 66 20.63 27.87 3.48
N ASP A 67 20.20 26.92 4.31
CA ASP A 67 21.01 26.41 5.41
C ASP A 67 22.24 25.60 4.95
N VAL A 68 22.10 24.83 3.86
CA VAL A 68 23.22 24.12 3.24
C VAL A 68 24.21 25.13 2.62
N LYS A 69 23.70 26.24 2.07
CA LYS A 69 24.53 27.34 1.57
C LYS A 69 25.28 28.05 2.68
N ASP A 70 24.61 28.39 3.78
CA ASP A 70 25.22 29.08 4.93
C ASP A 70 26.30 28.24 5.62
N LYS A 71 26.21 26.91 5.51
CA LYS A 71 27.23 25.96 5.97
C LYS A 71 28.36 25.70 4.98
N ASN A 72 28.43 26.42 3.86
CA ASN A 72 29.40 26.21 2.77
C ASN A 72 29.42 24.77 2.21
N ALA A 73 28.29 24.06 2.28
CA ALA A 73 28.15 22.68 1.77
C ALA A 73 27.44 22.61 0.40
N LEU A 74 26.93 23.73 -0.11
CA LEU A 74 26.24 23.80 -1.39
C LEU A 74 27.24 23.88 -2.56
N VAL A 75 27.31 22.83 -3.37
CA VAL A 75 28.15 22.81 -4.59
C VAL A 75 27.44 23.48 -5.78
N ARG A 76 26.18 23.14 -6.03
CA ARG A 76 25.39 23.66 -7.15
C ARG A 76 23.90 23.61 -6.82
N ILE A 77 23.17 24.65 -7.24
CA ILE A 77 21.70 24.68 -7.24
C ILE A 77 21.17 24.92 -8.65
N GLY A 78 20.04 24.31 -8.99
CA GLY A 78 19.36 24.48 -10.27
C GLY A 78 17.94 23.92 -10.22
N LYS A 79 17.17 24.16 -11.30
CA LYS A 79 15.82 23.62 -11.48
C LYS A 79 15.83 22.59 -12.60
N ILE A 80 15.06 21.52 -12.41
CA ILE A 80 14.89 20.44 -13.41
C ILE A 80 13.41 20.32 -13.73
N LYS A 81 13.07 20.15 -15.01
CA LYS A 81 11.71 19.85 -15.46
C LYS A 81 11.61 18.35 -15.70
N HIS A 82 10.75 17.68 -14.94
CA HIS A 82 10.50 16.24 -15.08
C HIS A 82 9.02 15.91 -14.82
N LYS A 83 8.64 14.65 -15.09
CA LYS A 83 7.34 14.12 -14.67
C LYS A 83 7.43 13.71 -13.20
N TYR A 84 6.40 14.03 -12.42
CA TYR A 84 6.31 13.70 -11.01
C TYR A 84 4.93 13.08 -10.72
N PRO A 85 4.85 12.02 -9.90
CA PRO A 85 3.58 11.36 -9.63
C PRO A 85 2.64 12.26 -8.81
N LEU A 86 1.37 12.25 -9.20
CA LEU A 86 0.30 12.98 -8.53
C LEU A 86 -0.76 11.98 -8.02
N CYS A 87 -1.45 12.33 -6.94
CA CYS A 87 -2.64 11.61 -6.53
C CYS A 87 -3.65 11.61 -7.68
N TRP A 88 -4.13 10.43 -8.06
CA TRP A 88 -5.09 10.27 -9.16
C TRP A 88 -6.46 10.92 -8.87
N ARG A 89 -6.75 11.22 -7.59
CA ARG A 89 -8.02 11.83 -7.16
C ARG A 89 -7.93 13.32 -6.86
N SER A 90 -6.93 13.75 -6.09
CA SER A 90 -6.79 15.16 -5.68
C SER A 90 -5.79 15.96 -6.52
N HIS A 91 -4.99 15.29 -7.35
CA HIS A 91 -3.89 15.88 -8.11
C HIS A 91 -2.77 16.53 -7.28
N HIS A 92 -2.76 16.34 -5.95
CA HIS A 92 -1.63 16.73 -5.11
C HIS A 92 -0.38 15.91 -5.44
N LYS A 93 0.80 16.54 -5.31
CA LYS A 93 2.09 15.86 -5.49
C LYS A 93 2.28 14.82 -4.40
N LEU A 94 2.62 13.59 -4.78
CA LEU A 94 2.85 12.53 -3.81
C LEU A 94 4.16 12.75 -3.05
N VAL A 95 4.24 12.20 -1.84
CA VAL A 95 5.48 12.09 -1.07
C VAL A 95 5.61 10.62 -0.69
N TRP A 96 6.81 10.07 -0.92
CA TRP A 96 7.13 8.69 -0.56
C TRP A 96 7.45 8.65 0.92
N LEU A 97 6.75 7.80 1.66
CA LEU A 97 6.93 7.61 3.10
C LEU A 97 6.87 6.12 3.42
N ALA A 98 7.81 5.65 4.23
CA ALA A 98 7.75 4.33 4.82
C ALA A 98 6.58 4.29 5.80
N ARG A 99 5.68 3.34 5.56
CA ARG A 99 4.47 3.11 6.37
C ARG A 99 4.30 1.62 6.58
N ARG A 100 3.70 1.25 7.72
CA ARG A 100 3.32 -0.12 8.01
C ARG A 100 2.03 -0.43 7.28
N GLU A 101 2.10 -1.31 6.29
CA GLU A 101 0.97 -1.65 5.42
C GLU A 101 0.88 -3.17 5.21
N TYR A 102 -0.25 -3.64 4.72
CA TYR A 102 -0.51 -5.01 4.32
C TYR A 102 -0.40 -5.16 2.81
N PHE A 103 0.32 -6.20 2.38
CA PHE A 103 0.61 -6.46 0.98
C PHE A 103 0.23 -7.88 0.56
N TYR A 104 -0.22 -8.01 -0.68
CA TYR A 104 -0.14 -9.27 -1.41
C TYR A 104 1.22 -9.38 -2.12
N MET A 105 1.93 -10.45 -1.79
CA MET A 105 3.24 -10.78 -2.38
C MET A 105 3.00 -11.53 -3.68
N LEU A 106 2.90 -10.79 -4.79
CA LEU A 106 2.48 -11.33 -6.10
C LEU A 106 3.54 -12.23 -6.73
N ASP A 107 4.81 -12.05 -6.38
CA ASP A 107 5.92 -12.94 -6.74
C ASP A 107 5.65 -14.40 -6.34
N ARG A 108 4.94 -14.63 -5.22
CA ARG A 108 4.56 -15.97 -4.74
C ARG A 108 3.56 -16.69 -5.64
N LEU A 109 2.89 -15.99 -6.55
CA LEU A 109 2.00 -16.61 -7.54
C LEU A 109 2.79 -17.30 -8.67
N GLY A 110 4.11 -17.11 -8.76
CA GLY A 110 4.92 -17.64 -9.85
C GLY A 110 4.44 -17.07 -11.18
N ASP A 111 4.17 -17.94 -12.16
CA ASP A 111 3.72 -17.54 -13.49
C ASP A 111 2.20 -17.71 -13.71
N LYS A 112 1.45 -18.09 -12.67
CA LYS A 112 0.00 -18.35 -12.78
C LYS A 112 -0.78 -17.17 -13.37
N ALA A 113 -0.48 -15.95 -12.93
CA ALA A 113 -1.16 -14.74 -13.39
C ALA A 113 -0.85 -14.44 -14.86
N ILE A 114 0.43 -14.55 -15.27
CA ILE A 114 0.83 -14.27 -16.65
C ILE A 114 0.33 -15.36 -17.61
N ASP A 115 0.37 -16.62 -17.20
CA ASP A 115 -0.15 -17.75 -17.98
C ASP A 115 -1.66 -17.65 -18.19
N ALA A 116 -2.40 -17.19 -17.17
CA ALA A 116 -3.83 -16.92 -17.28
C ALA A 116 -4.10 -15.77 -18.25
N ALA A 117 -3.39 -14.65 -18.10
CA ALA A 117 -3.54 -13.49 -18.97
C ALA A 117 -3.18 -13.80 -20.44
N GLN A 118 -2.19 -14.67 -20.71
CA GLN A 118 -1.81 -15.06 -22.06
C GLN A 118 -2.87 -15.90 -22.80
N LYS A 119 -3.72 -16.62 -22.06
CA LYS A 119 -4.79 -17.47 -22.62
C LYS A 119 -6.03 -16.69 -23.04
N VAL A 120 -6.13 -15.41 -22.66
CA VAL A 120 -7.25 -14.54 -23.02
C VAL A 120 -7.12 -14.11 -24.48
N GLU A 121 -8.25 -14.04 -25.18
CA GLU A 121 -8.33 -13.41 -26.50
C GLU A 121 -8.46 -11.89 -26.34
N TYR A 122 -7.58 -11.15 -27.00
CA TYR A 122 -7.58 -9.68 -26.94
C TYR A 122 -7.93 -9.12 -28.31
N PHE A 123 -8.83 -8.14 -28.34
CA PHE A 123 -9.20 -7.47 -29.58
C PHE A 123 -8.07 -6.58 -30.14
N PHE A 124 -7.21 -6.03 -29.27
CA PHE A 124 -6.09 -5.16 -29.65
C PHE A 124 -4.77 -5.64 -29.05
N ASP A 125 -3.71 -5.67 -29.86
CA ASP A 125 -2.37 -6.08 -29.42
C ASP A 125 -1.69 -5.09 -28.48
N GLN A 126 -1.90 -3.78 -28.67
CA GLN A 126 -1.19 -2.77 -27.87
C GLN A 126 -1.62 -2.79 -26.39
N PRO A 127 -2.93 -2.82 -26.04
CA PRO A 127 -3.38 -3.00 -24.64
C PRO A 127 -2.93 -4.35 -24.06
N LYS A 128 -2.99 -5.44 -24.85
CA LYS A 128 -2.51 -6.77 -24.45
C LYS A 128 -1.05 -6.71 -24.00
N ASN A 129 -0.17 -6.18 -24.86
CA ASN A 129 1.26 -6.10 -24.56
C ASN A 129 1.52 -5.29 -23.29
N ARG A 130 0.86 -4.13 -23.16
CA ARG A 130 0.97 -3.30 -21.95
C ARG A 130 0.52 -4.02 -20.68
N PHE A 131 -0.59 -4.75 -20.74
CA PHE A 131 -1.13 -5.49 -19.61
C PHE A 131 -0.21 -6.64 -19.18
N LEU A 132 0.30 -7.41 -20.15
CA LEU A 132 1.24 -8.50 -19.88
C LEU A 132 2.56 -7.99 -19.27
N GLU A 133 3.07 -6.84 -19.71
CA GLU A 133 4.27 -6.24 -19.09
C GLU A 133 4.04 -5.86 -17.62
N ILE A 134 2.88 -5.28 -17.28
CA ILE A 134 2.55 -4.92 -15.89
C ILE A 134 2.47 -6.17 -15.00
N ILE A 135 1.84 -7.24 -15.48
CA ILE A 135 1.75 -8.50 -14.71
C ILE A 135 3.13 -9.11 -14.46
N LYS A 136 4.05 -8.99 -15.42
CA LYS A 136 5.43 -9.51 -15.29
C LYS A 136 6.24 -8.82 -14.21
N GLU A 137 5.92 -7.56 -13.86
CA GLU A 137 6.63 -6.82 -12.81
C GLU A 137 6.48 -7.50 -11.44
N LYS A 138 5.36 -8.20 -11.19
CA LYS A 138 5.08 -8.93 -9.93
C LYS A 138 5.31 -8.08 -8.67
N HIS A 139 5.12 -6.76 -8.79
CA HIS A 139 5.31 -5.83 -7.69
C HIS A 139 4.32 -6.14 -6.56
N PRO A 140 4.75 -6.17 -5.28
CA PRO A 140 3.83 -6.35 -4.17
C PRO A 140 2.67 -5.34 -4.21
N TRP A 141 1.44 -5.82 -4.06
CA TRP A 141 0.26 -4.95 -4.06
C TRP A 141 -0.08 -4.57 -2.63
N CYS A 142 0.06 -3.28 -2.29
CA CYS A 142 -0.45 -2.72 -1.03
C CYS A 142 -1.98 -2.73 -1.05
N ILE A 143 -2.59 -3.55 -0.19
CA ILE A 143 -4.05 -3.72 -0.12
C ILE A 143 -4.69 -2.95 1.03
N SER A 144 -3.94 -2.42 1.97
CA SER A 144 -4.47 -1.62 3.08
C SER A 144 -4.52 -0.14 2.75
N ARG A 145 -5.50 0.56 3.33
CA ARG A 145 -5.69 2.00 3.21
C ARG A 145 -6.08 2.56 4.57
N GLU A 146 -5.43 3.63 4.98
CA GLU A 146 -5.80 4.43 6.17
C GLU A 146 -6.98 5.34 5.84
N ARG A 147 -8.17 4.74 5.75
CA ARG A 147 -9.43 5.42 5.40
C ARG A 147 -10.58 4.92 6.27
N PHE A 148 -11.64 5.72 6.32
CA PHE A 148 -12.84 5.40 7.09
C PHE A 148 -13.84 4.55 6.29
N TRP A 149 -14.07 4.88 5.02
CA TRP A 149 -15.04 4.19 4.16
C TRP A 149 -14.37 3.18 3.25
N GLY A 150 -14.70 1.90 3.43
CA GLY A 150 -14.19 0.76 2.66
C GLY A 150 -14.46 -0.55 3.40
N CYS A 151 -14.19 -1.68 2.75
CA CYS A 151 -14.30 -2.99 3.39
C CYS A 151 -13.21 -3.14 4.47
N PRO A 152 -13.55 -3.30 5.75
CA PRO A 152 -12.54 -3.37 6.80
C PRO A 152 -11.62 -4.58 6.65
N LEU A 153 -10.31 -4.38 6.83
CA LEU A 153 -9.34 -5.46 6.80
C LEU A 153 -9.61 -6.43 8.00
N PRO A 154 -9.86 -7.72 7.75
CA PRO A 154 -10.31 -8.68 8.78
C PRO A 154 -9.14 -9.26 9.59
N ILE A 155 -8.31 -8.37 10.16
CA ILE A 155 -7.11 -8.72 10.91
C ILE A 155 -7.17 -8.10 12.30
N TRP A 156 -6.99 -8.92 13.33
CA TRP A 156 -6.84 -8.49 14.72
C TRP A 156 -5.38 -8.69 15.14
N LYS A 157 -4.78 -7.67 15.76
CA LYS A 157 -3.42 -7.72 16.28
C LYS A 157 -3.44 -7.56 17.81
N CYS A 158 -2.66 -8.40 18.49
CA CYS A 158 -2.49 -8.31 19.94
C CYS A 158 -1.41 -7.28 20.25
N THR A 159 -1.72 -6.33 21.13
CA THR A 159 -0.76 -5.31 21.59
C THR A 159 0.33 -5.89 22.49
N GLU A 160 0.06 -7.00 23.18
CA GLU A 160 0.96 -7.58 24.18
C GLU A 160 1.98 -8.57 23.59
N CYS A 161 1.59 -9.37 22.60
CA CYS A 161 2.45 -10.42 22.05
C CYS A 161 2.58 -10.42 20.52
N GLU A 162 2.05 -9.39 19.86
CA GLU A 162 2.04 -9.21 18.40
C GLU A 162 1.40 -10.35 17.59
N ASN A 163 0.70 -11.27 18.26
CA ASN A 163 -0.03 -12.32 17.55
C ASN A 163 -1.08 -11.70 16.62
N ILE A 164 -1.25 -12.32 15.45
CA ILE A 164 -2.20 -11.90 14.43
C ILE A 164 -3.27 -12.97 14.29
N GLU A 165 -4.54 -12.57 14.41
CA GLU A 165 -5.70 -13.42 14.11
C GLU A 165 -6.44 -12.88 12.88
N ARG A 166 -6.92 -13.80 12.05
CA ARG A 166 -7.61 -13.50 10.79
C ARG A 166 -8.97 -14.16 10.84
N LEU A 167 -10.03 -13.37 10.72
CA LEU A 167 -11.41 -13.82 10.91
C LEU A 167 -12.24 -13.39 9.70
N PHE A 168 -12.55 -14.34 8.82
CA PHE A 168 -13.11 -14.09 7.49
C PHE A 168 -14.63 -14.21 7.43
N SER A 169 -15.29 -14.49 8.56
CA SER A 169 -16.75 -14.50 8.64
C SER A 169 -17.26 -13.86 9.94
N ARG A 170 -18.48 -13.33 9.90
CA ARG A 170 -19.18 -12.85 11.10
C ARG A 170 -19.22 -13.91 12.20
N LYS A 171 -19.46 -15.18 11.81
CA LYS A 171 -19.48 -16.30 12.74
C LYS A 171 -18.13 -16.48 13.44
N GLU A 172 -17.03 -16.50 12.69
CA GLU A 172 -15.69 -16.59 13.27
C GLU A 172 -15.40 -15.46 14.26
N ILE A 173 -15.89 -14.25 13.98
CA ILE A 173 -15.76 -13.11 14.90
C ILE A 173 -16.57 -13.34 16.18
N ILE A 174 -17.85 -13.71 16.06
CA ILE A 174 -18.74 -13.95 17.21
C ILE A 174 -18.19 -15.07 18.11
N ASP A 175 -17.71 -16.16 17.51
CA ASP A 175 -17.25 -17.36 18.23
C ASP A 175 -16.03 -17.08 19.13
N VAL A 176 -15.24 -16.03 18.85
CA VAL A 176 -14.02 -15.67 19.61
C VAL A 176 -14.08 -14.30 20.27
N ALA A 177 -15.22 -13.60 20.16
CA ALA A 177 -15.36 -12.26 20.71
C ALA A 177 -15.28 -12.26 22.25
N ASP A 178 -14.48 -11.33 22.77
CA ASP A 178 -14.48 -10.97 24.19
C ASP A 178 -15.62 -10.00 24.51
N ASP A 179 -15.88 -9.08 23.58
CA ASP A 179 -16.90 -8.05 23.71
C ASP A 179 -17.53 -7.75 22.34
N LEU A 180 -18.86 -7.66 22.32
CA LEU A 180 -19.70 -7.33 21.18
C LEU A 180 -20.68 -6.22 21.58
N PRO A 181 -20.24 -4.95 21.59
CA PRO A 181 -21.05 -3.84 22.11
C PRO A 181 -22.41 -3.66 21.41
N ASP A 182 -22.51 -4.04 20.14
CA ASP A 182 -23.73 -3.97 19.33
C ASP A 182 -24.45 -5.32 19.17
N GLY A 183 -24.02 -6.35 19.91
CA GLY A 183 -24.54 -7.71 19.79
C GLY A 183 -24.04 -8.48 18.55
N PRO A 184 -24.56 -9.70 18.31
CA PRO A 184 -24.08 -10.58 17.23
C PRO A 184 -24.38 -10.05 15.81
N ASP A 185 -25.39 -9.18 15.68
CA ASP A 185 -25.81 -8.60 14.40
C ASP A 185 -25.16 -7.22 14.11
N PHE A 186 -24.03 -6.92 14.74
CA PHE A 186 -23.26 -5.68 14.56
C PHE A 186 -22.95 -5.33 13.08
N GLU A 187 -22.85 -4.05 12.74
CA GLU A 187 -22.46 -3.62 11.39
C GLU A 187 -20.96 -3.95 11.12
N LEU A 188 -20.67 -4.53 9.95
CA LEU A 188 -19.31 -4.94 9.58
C LEU A 188 -18.44 -3.78 9.07
N HIS A 189 -19.03 -2.61 8.81
CA HIS A 189 -18.29 -1.40 8.47
C HIS A 189 -17.68 -0.71 9.69
N ARG A 190 -16.68 0.14 9.44
CA ARG A 190 -16.23 1.13 10.43
C ARG A 190 -17.35 2.16 10.67
N PRO A 191 -17.54 2.65 11.91
CA PRO A 191 -16.74 2.37 13.11
C PRO A 191 -17.21 1.16 13.94
N TRP A 192 -18.32 0.52 13.60
CA TRP A 192 -18.92 -0.52 14.45
C TRP A 192 -18.01 -1.73 14.66
N ILE A 193 -17.42 -2.26 13.58
CA ILE A 193 -16.49 -3.41 13.68
C ILE A 193 -15.23 -3.09 14.49
N ASP A 194 -14.80 -1.83 14.55
CA ASP A 194 -13.61 -1.41 15.30
C ASP A 194 -13.82 -1.49 16.81
N ARG A 195 -15.08 -1.53 17.27
CA ARG A 195 -15.42 -1.69 18.69
C ARG A 195 -15.42 -3.15 19.13
N VAL A 196 -15.39 -4.10 18.19
CA VAL A 196 -15.36 -5.52 18.49
C VAL A 196 -13.97 -5.94 18.91
N SER A 197 -13.88 -6.58 20.07
CA SER A 197 -12.63 -7.10 20.60
C SER A 197 -12.68 -8.61 20.79
N ILE A 198 -11.54 -9.25 20.61
CA ILE A 198 -11.39 -10.71 20.75
C ILE A 198 -10.33 -11.04 21.80
N LYS A 199 -10.34 -12.27 22.34
CA LYS A 199 -9.24 -12.76 23.19
C LYS A 199 -8.14 -13.37 22.36
N CYS A 200 -6.89 -12.98 22.65
CA CYS A 200 -5.73 -13.59 22.03
C CYS A 200 -5.57 -15.04 22.44
N LYS A 201 -5.54 -15.96 21.46
CA LYS A 201 -5.32 -17.39 21.72
C LYS A 201 -3.96 -17.74 22.34
N LYS A 202 -2.99 -16.83 22.29
CA LYS A 202 -1.62 -17.06 22.82
C LYS A 202 -1.42 -16.55 24.25
N CYS A 203 -1.95 -15.37 24.58
CA CYS A 203 -1.68 -14.73 25.87
C CYS A 203 -2.95 -14.29 26.62
N ASN A 204 -4.15 -14.60 26.11
CA ASN A 204 -5.44 -14.19 26.65
C ASN A 204 -5.69 -12.68 26.76
N ALA A 205 -4.76 -11.83 26.31
CA ALA A 205 -4.95 -10.39 26.25
C ALA A 205 -6.00 -10.01 25.21
N LYS A 206 -6.60 -8.82 25.38
CA LYS A 206 -7.54 -8.24 24.44
C LYS A 206 -6.83 -7.91 23.13
N MET A 207 -7.45 -8.25 22.00
CA MET A 207 -6.97 -7.86 20.67
C MET A 207 -7.96 -6.91 20.00
N GLN A 208 -7.42 -5.96 19.25
CA GLN A 208 -8.19 -5.00 18.46
C GLN A 208 -7.96 -5.24 16.97
N ARG A 209 -8.95 -4.87 16.15
CA ARG A 209 -8.82 -4.91 14.70
C ARG A 209 -7.81 -3.86 14.25
N GLU A 210 -7.04 -4.19 13.23
CA GLU A 210 -6.23 -3.23 12.48
C GLU A 210 -7.14 -2.22 11.78
N GLU A 211 -6.92 -0.92 11.97
CA GLU A 211 -7.87 0.11 11.50
C GLU A 211 -7.94 0.29 9.97
N PHE A 212 -7.12 -0.42 9.21
CA PHE A 212 -7.11 -0.34 7.75
C PHE A 212 -8.44 -0.82 7.13
N VAL A 213 -8.80 -0.21 6.01
CA VAL A 213 -9.76 -0.76 5.04
C VAL A 213 -9.02 -1.28 3.82
N LEU A 214 -9.65 -2.16 3.05
CA LEU A 214 -9.11 -2.70 1.82
C LEU A 214 -9.11 -1.67 0.69
N ASP A 215 -8.13 -1.80 -0.20
CA ASP A 215 -8.05 -1.07 -1.47
C ASP A 215 -9.30 -1.32 -2.32
N THR A 216 -9.85 -0.29 -2.93
CA THR A 216 -11.11 -0.43 -3.69
C THR A 216 -10.95 -1.36 -4.90
N TRP A 217 -9.74 -1.48 -5.45
CA TRP A 217 -9.46 -2.38 -6.56
C TRP A 217 -9.51 -3.86 -6.14
N HIS A 218 -9.20 -4.16 -4.86
CA HIS A 218 -9.42 -5.49 -4.29
C HIS A 218 -10.91 -5.83 -4.32
N ASN A 219 -11.78 -4.90 -3.90
CA ASN A 219 -13.22 -5.10 -3.90
C ASN A 219 -13.77 -5.33 -5.32
N SER A 220 -13.34 -4.55 -6.31
CA SER A 220 -13.75 -4.78 -7.70
C SER A 220 -13.23 -6.10 -8.25
N GLY A 221 -11.96 -6.44 -7.99
CA GLY A 221 -11.37 -7.71 -8.43
C GLY A 221 -12.06 -8.94 -7.82
N ALA A 222 -12.56 -8.82 -6.59
CA ALA A 222 -13.31 -9.87 -5.91
C ALA A 222 -14.77 -10.00 -6.37
N ALA A 223 -15.27 -9.11 -7.24
CA ALA A 223 -16.69 -9.07 -7.62
C ALA A 223 -17.26 -10.43 -8.07
N PRO A 224 -16.60 -11.27 -8.88
CA PRO A 224 -17.14 -12.57 -9.26
C PRO A 224 -17.37 -13.50 -8.05
N PHE A 225 -16.47 -13.48 -7.06
CA PHE A 225 -16.60 -14.29 -5.85
C PHE A 225 -17.60 -13.71 -4.84
N ALA A 226 -17.71 -12.38 -4.78
CA ALA A 226 -18.54 -11.71 -3.80
C ALA A 226 -20.01 -11.54 -4.21
N SER A 227 -20.30 -11.56 -5.51
CA SER A 227 -21.64 -11.32 -6.04
C SER A 227 -22.41 -12.57 -6.46
N LEU A 228 -21.73 -13.70 -6.59
CA LEU A 228 -22.31 -14.96 -7.08
C LEU A 228 -22.33 -16.03 -5.99
N SER A 229 -23.34 -16.88 -6.00
CA SER A 229 -23.30 -18.15 -5.28
C SER A 229 -22.28 -19.11 -5.89
N ASP A 230 -21.88 -20.15 -5.14
CA ASP A 230 -20.94 -21.18 -5.62
C ASP A 230 -21.40 -21.83 -6.92
N ASP A 231 -22.71 -22.03 -7.09
CA ASP A 231 -23.29 -22.66 -8.27
C ASP A 231 -23.33 -21.71 -9.46
N GLU A 232 -23.61 -20.42 -9.24
CA GLU A 232 -23.52 -19.40 -10.28
C GLU A 232 -22.08 -19.22 -10.73
N TYR A 233 -21.14 -19.07 -9.78
CA TYR A 233 -19.72 -18.92 -10.06
C TYR A 233 -19.20 -20.05 -10.97
N LYS A 234 -19.50 -21.31 -10.64
CA LYS A 234 -19.09 -22.47 -11.45
C LYS A 234 -19.70 -22.47 -12.87
N LYS A 235 -20.87 -21.87 -13.05
CA LYS A 235 -21.57 -21.82 -14.34
C LYS A 235 -21.17 -20.62 -15.20
N THR A 236 -20.82 -19.49 -14.58
CA THR A 236 -20.59 -18.21 -15.27
C THR A 236 -19.12 -17.81 -15.37
N ILE A 237 -18.23 -18.37 -14.56
CA ILE A 237 -16.80 -18.08 -14.57
C ILE A 237 -16.03 -19.29 -15.13
N PRO A 238 -15.17 -19.11 -16.15
CA PRO A 238 -14.74 -17.84 -16.74
C PRO A 238 -15.83 -17.14 -17.57
N ALA A 239 -15.95 -15.82 -17.39
CA ALA A 239 -16.89 -14.99 -18.16
C ALA A 239 -16.48 -14.98 -19.64
N PRO A 240 -17.44 -15.05 -20.58
CA PRO A 240 -17.13 -15.15 -22.01
C PRO A 240 -16.60 -13.84 -22.61
N PHE A 241 -16.85 -12.70 -21.96
CA PHE A 241 -16.48 -11.39 -22.47
C PHE A 241 -16.30 -10.38 -21.34
N PHE A 242 -15.31 -9.50 -21.50
CA PHE A 242 -15.02 -8.38 -20.60
C PHE A 242 -14.71 -7.14 -21.44
N THR A 243 -15.38 -6.03 -21.17
CA THR A 243 -15.16 -4.78 -21.90
C THR A 243 -15.15 -3.59 -20.96
N GLU A 244 -14.08 -2.82 -21.02
CA GLU A 244 -13.87 -1.61 -20.23
C GLU A 244 -12.91 -0.67 -20.97
N GLY A 245 -12.69 0.53 -20.42
CA GLY A 245 -11.69 1.48 -20.91
C GLY A 245 -10.25 0.95 -20.80
N ILE A 246 -9.34 1.48 -21.63
CA ILE A 246 -7.92 1.08 -21.65
C ILE A 246 -7.20 1.32 -20.31
N ASP A 247 -7.69 2.27 -19.51
CA ASP A 247 -7.23 2.54 -18.15
C ASP A 247 -7.37 1.33 -17.22
N GLN A 248 -8.32 0.43 -17.48
CA GLN A 248 -8.51 -0.79 -16.68
C GLN A 248 -7.38 -1.80 -16.79
N THR A 249 -6.46 -1.65 -17.76
CA THR A 249 -5.18 -2.38 -17.76
C THR A 249 -4.31 -2.12 -16.53
N ARG A 250 -4.66 -1.09 -15.72
CA ARG A 250 -4.04 -0.75 -14.43
C ARG A 250 -5.07 -0.69 -13.29
N GLY A 251 -6.27 -1.19 -13.53
CA GLY A 251 -7.40 -1.13 -12.62
C GLY A 251 -8.04 -2.51 -12.50
N TRP A 252 -9.32 -2.61 -12.82
CA TRP A 252 -10.13 -3.79 -12.57
C TRP A 252 -9.65 -5.07 -13.29
N ALA A 253 -9.00 -4.95 -14.45
CA ALA A 253 -8.53 -6.13 -15.17
C ALA A 253 -7.31 -6.80 -14.52
N TYR A 254 -6.51 -6.04 -13.75
CA TYR A 254 -5.29 -6.51 -13.08
C TYR A 254 -5.60 -7.30 -11.81
#